data_AF-A0A095Z8S7-F1
#
_entry.id   AF-A0A095Z8S7-F1
#
_cell.length_a   1.000
_cell.length_b   1.000
_cell.length_c   1.000
_cell.angle_alpha   90.00
_cell.angle_beta   90.00
_cell.angle_gamma   90.00
#
_symmetry.space_group_name_H-M   'P 1'
#
loop_
_entity.id
_entity.type
_entity.pdbx_description
1 polymer ?
#
loop_
_entity_poly.entity_id
_entity_poly.type
_entity_poly.pdbx_seq_one_letter_code
_entity_poly.pdbx_strand_id
1 'polypeptide(L)'
;MNKKIIATLSAIVLAVSLSSCSNDSEIKTAEDYKDTYPDIYATYKANEDMSETKFGGSVQVDYLEAHPNLRTYYDGYGFAKQYDRARGHVYALEDAINTKRPKPGASCLACKTIDFVKALEKDGIDVNSMDFDQFVKDHPKMQTISCADCHLDTPGKIQVTRDHFKKQIDQGNVNGNNTKADSLTCAQCHVEYYLDPETKEVILPYKYGFETDDMLKYYDEIDFADWEHPQTGAKLLKAQHPEYETMMGSVHDSAGLSCIDCHMPVFENEKGEKFRSHHWTSPLKSKENIKNSCLSCHAGKSEDEMIAWVEEVQKGVYDRTNEVSDELKKFVDLLAKHVKAGDLSDKDKAELQKIHRHAQFKWDFVWVENGEGFHNSKKAHQNLDEAEELVKQGLEILKKYE
;
A
#
# COMPACT_ATOMS: atom_id res chain seq x y z
N MET A 1 -58.26 8.59 -23.44
CA MET A 1 -57.02 9.17 -23.99
C MET A 1 -55.94 9.10 -22.90
N ASN A 2 -55.22 7.97 -22.83
CA ASN A 2 -54.16 7.76 -21.84
C ASN A 2 -52.80 8.01 -22.52
N LYS A 3 -52.12 9.10 -22.15
CA LYS A 3 -50.74 9.36 -22.55
C LYS A 3 -49.81 8.54 -21.66
N LYS A 4 -49.13 7.57 -22.26
CA LYS A 4 -48.00 6.86 -21.64
C LYS A 4 -46.78 7.80 -21.63
N ILE A 5 -46.23 8.03 -20.45
CA ILE A 5 -44.91 8.63 -20.25
C ILE A 5 -43.90 7.52 -20.51
N ILE A 6 -43.04 7.68 -21.52
CA ILE A 6 -41.87 6.84 -21.74
C ILE A 6 -40.69 7.61 -21.16
N ALA A 7 -40.18 7.14 -20.03
CA ALA A 7 -38.92 7.60 -19.46
C ALA A 7 -37.79 6.83 -20.16
N THR A 8 -36.94 7.55 -20.88
CA THR A 8 -35.76 7.00 -21.54
C THR A 8 -34.66 6.86 -20.48
N LEU A 9 -34.40 5.64 -19.99
CA LEU A 9 -33.17 5.33 -19.28
C LEU A 9 -32.02 5.27 -20.30
N SER A 10 -31.17 6.30 -20.32
CA SER A 10 -29.87 6.22 -20.99
C SER A 10 -28.91 5.47 -20.08
N ALA A 11 -28.72 4.17 -20.35
CA ALA A 11 -27.60 3.41 -19.80
C ALA A 11 -26.32 3.83 -20.55
N ILE A 12 -25.46 4.60 -19.88
CA ILE A 12 -24.09 4.83 -20.36
C ILE A 12 -23.32 3.55 -20.01
N VAL A 13 -23.14 2.68 -21.01
CA VAL A 13 -22.21 1.55 -20.93
C VAL A 13 -20.81 2.12 -21.15
N LEU A 14 -20.05 2.28 -20.07
CA LEU A 14 -18.62 2.55 -20.17
C LEU A 14 -17.94 1.23 -20.54
N ALA A 15 -17.39 1.16 -21.75
CA ALA A 15 -16.64 -0.01 -22.20
C ALA A 15 -15.30 -0.06 -21.47
N VAL A 16 -15.24 -0.79 -20.37
CA VAL A 16 -13.98 -1.34 -19.86
C VAL A 16 -13.53 -2.37 -20.89
N SER A 17 -12.61 -1.97 -21.77
CA SER A 17 -12.05 -2.88 -22.76
C SER A 17 -11.13 -3.86 -22.04
N LEU A 18 -11.66 -5.04 -21.73
CA LEU A 18 -10.87 -6.23 -21.44
C LEU A 18 -10.15 -6.65 -22.73
N SER A 19 -9.02 -6.02 -23.01
CA SER A 19 -8.13 -6.51 -24.07
C SER A 19 -7.33 -7.68 -23.51
N SER A 20 -7.91 -8.89 -23.52
CA SER A 20 -7.10 -10.11 -23.55
C SER A 20 -6.59 -10.29 -24.98
N CYS A 21 -5.59 -9.50 -25.35
CA CYS A 21 -4.82 -9.70 -26.56
C CYS A 21 -3.38 -9.89 -26.11
N SER A 22 -2.98 -11.15 -25.98
CA SER A 22 -1.58 -11.57 -25.94
C SER A 22 -0.93 -11.20 -27.28
N ASN A 23 -0.67 -9.91 -27.47
CA ASN A 23 0.27 -9.46 -28.46
C ASN A 23 1.66 -9.71 -27.86
N ASP A 24 2.44 -10.57 -28.52
CA ASP A 24 3.89 -10.74 -28.36
C ASP A 24 4.68 -9.43 -28.67
N SER A 25 4.03 -8.26 -28.60
CA SER A 25 4.69 -6.97 -28.71
C SER A 25 5.61 -6.79 -27.51
N GLU A 26 6.89 -6.57 -27.82
CA GLU A 26 7.93 -6.16 -26.87
C GLU A 26 7.41 -5.03 -25.97
N ILE A 27 7.66 -5.16 -24.67
CA ILE A 27 7.28 -4.14 -23.69
C ILE A 27 8.11 -2.89 -23.99
N LYS A 28 7.45 -1.79 -24.36
CA LYS A 28 8.13 -0.51 -24.52
C LYS A 28 8.61 0.00 -23.17
N THR A 29 9.88 0.37 -23.12
CA THR A 29 10.51 1.01 -21.98
C THR A 29 10.05 2.46 -21.85
N ALA A 30 10.33 3.09 -20.71
CA ALA A 30 10.08 4.53 -20.56
C ALA A 30 10.90 5.36 -21.58
N GLU A 31 12.12 4.93 -21.91
CA GLU A 31 12.99 5.64 -22.88
C GLU A 31 12.36 5.68 -24.27
N ASP A 32 11.64 4.63 -24.68
CA ASP A 32 10.98 4.56 -25.99
C ASP A 32 9.91 5.63 -26.18
N TYR A 33 9.42 6.23 -25.09
CA TYR A 33 8.42 7.29 -25.10
C TYR A 33 9.00 8.70 -24.95
N LYS A 34 10.31 8.85 -24.72
CA LYS A 34 10.95 10.14 -24.41
C LYS A 34 10.72 11.20 -25.48
N ASP A 35 10.87 10.86 -26.76
CA ASP A 35 10.71 11.83 -27.84
C ASP A 35 9.23 12.14 -28.12
N THR A 36 8.33 11.22 -27.77
CA THR A 36 6.88 11.38 -27.99
C THR A 36 6.22 12.17 -26.86
N TYR A 37 6.66 11.95 -25.61
CA TYR A 37 6.12 12.55 -24.39
C TYR A 37 7.26 13.10 -23.50
N PRO A 38 8.02 14.11 -23.97
CA PRO A 38 9.25 14.55 -23.28
C PRO A 38 9.00 15.09 -21.86
N ASP A 39 7.92 15.85 -21.64
CA ASP A 39 7.60 16.40 -20.31
C ASP A 39 7.17 15.32 -19.30
N ILE A 40 6.39 14.34 -19.77
CA ILE A 40 5.98 13.17 -18.97
C ILE A 40 7.21 12.32 -18.62
N TYR A 41 8.06 12.04 -19.62
CA TYR A 41 9.28 11.27 -19.40
C TYR A 41 10.24 12.00 -18.43
N ALA A 42 10.40 13.32 -18.56
CA ALA A 42 11.22 14.12 -17.67
C ALA A 42 10.73 14.03 -16.21
N THR A 43 9.42 14.14 -15.98
CA THR A 43 8.84 14.00 -14.63
C THR A 43 8.88 12.55 -14.11
N TYR A 44 8.78 11.54 -14.99
CA TYR A 44 9.04 10.15 -14.63
C TYR A 44 10.50 9.96 -14.15
N LYS A 45 11.48 10.55 -14.84
CA LYS A 45 12.88 10.49 -14.41
C LYS A 45 13.14 11.25 -13.12
N ALA A 46 12.35 12.27 -12.80
CA ALA A 46 12.46 12.99 -11.53
C ALA A 46 12.20 12.10 -10.30
N ASN A 47 11.62 10.90 -10.44
CA ASN A 47 11.56 9.90 -9.36
C ASN A 47 12.94 9.42 -8.89
N GLU A 48 14.03 9.76 -9.57
CA GLU A 48 15.41 9.58 -9.08
C GLU A 48 15.75 10.49 -7.89
N ASP A 49 14.93 11.53 -7.63
CA ASP A 49 15.11 12.49 -6.55
C ASP A 49 15.17 11.83 -5.17
N MET A 50 16.24 12.15 -4.43
CA MET A 50 16.54 11.67 -3.09
C MET A 50 16.43 12.81 -2.05
N SER A 51 15.37 13.62 -2.13
CA SER A 51 15.11 14.67 -1.12
C SER A 51 14.23 14.16 0.04
N GLU A 52 14.34 14.81 1.19
CA GLU A 52 13.58 14.51 2.40
C GLU A 52 12.40 15.47 2.60
N THR A 53 11.39 15.00 3.31
CA THR A 53 10.41 15.83 4.01
C THR A 53 10.45 15.47 5.49
N LYS A 54 9.77 16.23 6.35
CA LYS A 54 9.83 16.01 7.81
C LYS A 54 9.45 14.59 8.25
N PHE A 55 8.41 14.02 7.65
CA PHE A 55 7.89 12.68 7.98
C PHE A 55 8.01 11.69 6.81
N GLY A 56 8.77 12.02 5.77
CA GLY A 56 8.86 11.16 4.60
C GLY A 56 9.96 11.58 3.64
N GLY A 57 9.68 11.45 2.35
CA GLY A 57 10.65 11.71 1.28
C GLY A 57 11.30 10.43 0.78
N SER A 58 12.41 10.58 0.06
CA SER A 58 13.00 9.50 -0.74
C SER A 58 14.35 9.03 -0.22
N VAL A 59 14.96 9.74 0.74
CA VAL A 59 16.23 9.29 1.34
C VAL A 59 16.01 7.96 2.05
N GLN A 60 16.90 7.01 1.76
CA GLN A 60 16.86 5.69 2.38
C GLN A 60 17.11 5.81 3.89
N VAL A 61 16.16 5.30 4.67
CA VAL A 61 16.22 5.20 6.13
C VAL A 61 15.97 3.75 6.49
N ASP A 62 16.89 3.14 7.24
CA ASP A 62 16.67 1.82 7.83
C ASP A 62 15.68 1.97 8.98
N TYR A 63 14.45 1.50 8.78
CA TYR A 63 13.40 1.59 9.79
C TYR A 63 13.67 0.70 11.00
N LEU A 64 14.46 -0.37 10.88
CA LEU A 64 14.80 -1.22 12.02
C LEU A 64 15.78 -0.54 12.98
N GLU A 65 16.58 0.42 12.47
CA GLU A 65 17.45 1.27 13.29
C GLU A 65 16.69 2.48 13.84
N ALA A 66 15.88 3.14 13.00
CA ALA A 66 15.11 4.32 13.41
C ALA A 66 13.99 3.97 14.40
N HIS A 67 13.40 2.76 14.30
CA HIS A 67 12.31 2.28 15.14
C HIS A 67 12.62 0.86 15.68
N PRO A 68 13.46 0.76 16.73
CA PRO A 68 13.96 -0.54 17.21
C PRO A 68 12.90 -1.54 17.65
N ASN A 69 11.70 -1.08 18.06
CA ASN A 69 10.58 -1.95 18.44
C ASN A 69 10.15 -2.88 17.29
N LEU A 70 10.36 -2.49 16.03
CA LEU A 70 10.09 -3.32 14.85
C LEU A 70 10.82 -4.66 14.86
N ARG A 71 12.02 -4.71 15.47
CA ARG A 71 12.79 -5.96 15.60
C ARG A 71 12.09 -6.97 16.50
N THR A 72 11.29 -6.50 17.46
CA THR A 72 10.45 -7.38 18.29
C THR A 72 9.20 -7.77 17.51
N TYR A 73 8.46 -6.81 16.96
CA TYR A 73 7.21 -7.11 16.27
C TYR A 73 7.38 -8.06 15.10
N TYR A 74 8.46 -7.94 14.34
CA TYR A 74 8.73 -8.79 13.18
C TYR A 74 9.69 -9.94 13.48
N ASP A 75 9.95 -10.26 14.76
CA ASP A 75 10.81 -11.38 15.12
C ASP A 75 10.29 -12.68 14.50
N GLY A 76 11.21 -13.45 13.92
CA GLY A 76 10.88 -14.64 13.13
C GLY A 76 10.38 -14.36 11.70
N TYR A 77 10.20 -13.11 11.28
CA TYR A 77 9.70 -12.75 9.96
C TYR A 77 10.72 -12.01 9.08
N GLY A 78 10.48 -11.99 7.76
CA GLY A 78 11.42 -11.42 6.79
C GLY A 78 11.76 -9.95 7.04
N PHE A 79 10.80 -9.17 7.53
CA PHE A 79 10.96 -7.74 7.81
C PHE A 79 11.94 -7.44 8.95
N ALA A 80 12.23 -8.38 9.87
CA ALA A 80 13.28 -8.19 10.88
C ALA A 80 14.70 -8.23 10.29
N LYS A 81 14.88 -8.66 9.04
CA LYS A 81 16.20 -8.69 8.37
C LYS A 81 16.57 -7.36 7.72
N GLN A 82 15.59 -6.68 7.13
CA GLN A 82 15.75 -5.39 6.47
C GLN A 82 14.36 -4.80 6.22
N TYR A 83 14.19 -3.52 6.56
CA TYR A 83 13.01 -2.75 6.19
C TYR A 83 13.40 -1.29 6.07
N ASP A 84 13.34 -0.75 4.85
CA ASP A 84 13.80 0.60 4.55
C ASP A 84 12.65 1.47 4.04
N ARG A 85 12.79 2.79 4.20
CA ARG A 85 11.88 3.78 3.62
C ARG A 85 11.77 3.60 2.09
N ALA A 86 10.54 3.67 1.58
CA ALA A 86 10.29 3.63 0.15
C ALA A 86 10.90 4.84 -0.58
N ARG A 87 11.31 4.66 -1.84
CA ARG A 87 11.78 5.70 -2.75
C ARG A 87 11.10 5.58 -4.11
N GLY A 88 11.49 6.42 -5.06
CA GLY A 88 10.81 6.52 -6.36
C GLY A 88 10.75 5.21 -7.16
N HIS A 89 9.71 5.07 -7.97
CA HIS A 89 9.40 3.88 -8.78
C HIS A 89 10.55 3.38 -9.68
N VAL A 90 11.45 4.27 -10.08
CA VAL A 90 12.64 3.95 -10.88
C VAL A 90 13.60 2.98 -10.16
N TYR A 91 13.53 2.89 -8.83
CA TYR A 91 14.35 2.00 -8.00
C TYR A 91 13.62 0.73 -7.55
N ALA A 92 12.32 0.58 -7.84
CA ALA A 92 11.51 -0.50 -7.26
C ALA A 92 12.07 -1.89 -7.56
N LEU A 93 12.50 -2.15 -8.80
CA LEU A 93 13.09 -3.42 -9.18
C LEU A 93 14.48 -3.63 -8.55
N GLU A 94 15.32 -2.58 -8.52
CA GLU A 94 16.65 -2.62 -7.88
C GLU A 94 16.53 -2.98 -6.40
N ASP A 95 15.63 -2.31 -5.67
CA ASP A 95 15.42 -2.52 -4.24
C ASP A 95 14.84 -3.91 -3.95
N ALA A 96 13.91 -4.38 -4.79
CA ALA A 96 13.34 -5.72 -4.68
C ALA A 96 14.39 -6.82 -4.92
N ILE A 97 15.32 -6.62 -5.85
CA ILE A 97 16.41 -7.58 -6.11
C ILE A 97 17.39 -7.59 -4.93
N ASN A 98 17.80 -6.41 -4.45
CA ASN A 98 18.90 -6.27 -3.49
C ASN A 98 18.47 -6.42 -2.01
N THR A 99 17.17 -6.45 -1.71
CA THR A 99 16.69 -6.65 -0.34
C THR A 99 17.15 -8.00 0.24
N LYS A 100 17.54 -7.99 1.52
CA LYS A 100 17.92 -9.16 2.32
C LYS A 100 16.71 -9.96 2.83
N ARG A 101 15.50 -9.45 2.62
CA ARG A 101 14.27 -10.17 2.98
C ARG A 101 14.16 -11.46 2.15
N PRO A 102 13.65 -12.56 2.74
CA PRO A 102 13.30 -13.75 1.99
C PRO A 102 12.29 -13.41 0.89
N LYS A 103 12.40 -14.09 -0.25
CA LYS A 103 11.54 -13.89 -1.41
C LYS A 103 10.78 -15.20 -1.63
N PRO A 104 9.57 -15.36 -1.05
CA PRO A 104 8.84 -16.64 -1.02
C PRO A 104 8.40 -17.16 -2.40
N GLY A 105 8.43 -16.31 -3.43
CA GLY A 105 8.17 -16.66 -4.82
C GLY A 105 8.40 -15.45 -5.74
N ALA A 106 8.35 -15.69 -7.05
CA ALA A 106 8.42 -14.63 -8.04
C ALA A 106 7.24 -13.65 -7.95
N SER A 107 6.14 -14.01 -7.27
CA SER A 107 5.03 -13.09 -6.95
C SER A 107 5.46 -11.82 -6.20
N CYS A 108 6.62 -11.80 -5.56
CA CYS A 108 7.21 -10.56 -5.03
C CYS A 108 7.51 -9.50 -6.11
N LEU A 109 7.55 -9.89 -7.40
CA LEU A 109 7.70 -9.00 -8.55
C LEU A 109 6.37 -8.41 -9.07
N ALA A 110 5.21 -8.89 -8.59
CA ALA A 110 3.89 -8.46 -9.05
C ALA A 110 3.73 -6.94 -9.03
N CYS A 111 4.21 -6.29 -7.98
CA CYS A 111 4.14 -4.83 -7.82
C CYS A 111 5.49 -4.15 -8.10
N LYS A 112 6.35 -4.72 -8.96
CA LYS A 112 7.71 -4.23 -9.24
C LYS A 112 8.03 -4.14 -10.73
N THR A 113 7.40 -4.97 -11.55
CA THR A 113 7.62 -4.99 -13.00
C THR A 113 6.41 -5.51 -13.76
N ILE A 114 6.14 -4.92 -14.92
CA ILE A 114 5.13 -5.40 -15.87
C ILE A 114 5.54 -6.73 -16.53
N ASP A 115 6.83 -7.04 -16.59
CA ASP A 115 7.34 -8.26 -17.19
C ASP A 115 6.84 -9.52 -16.44
N PHE A 116 6.83 -9.46 -15.10
CA PHE A 116 6.23 -10.53 -14.28
C PHE A 116 4.75 -10.71 -14.58
N VAL A 117 4.01 -9.62 -14.74
CA VAL A 117 2.57 -9.67 -15.02
C VAL A 117 2.28 -10.33 -16.36
N LYS A 118 3.06 -9.99 -17.40
CA LYS A 118 2.93 -10.64 -18.71
C LYS A 118 3.30 -12.13 -18.66
N ALA A 119 4.32 -12.49 -17.89
CA ALA A 119 4.68 -13.89 -17.67
C ALA A 119 3.53 -14.64 -16.96
N LEU A 120 2.94 -14.05 -15.92
CA LEU A 120 1.79 -14.62 -15.21
C LEU A 120 0.57 -14.79 -16.13
N GLU A 121 0.25 -13.79 -16.96
CA GLU A 121 -0.85 -13.86 -17.93
C GLU A 121 -0.65 -14.97 -18.96
N LYS A 122 0.60 -15.17 -19.41
CA LYS A 122 0.95 -16.15 -20.44
C LYS A 122 1.05 -17.57 -19.91
N ASP A 123 1.78 -17.75 -18.82
CA ASP A 123 2.22 -19.06 -18.32
C ASP A 123 1.41 -19.52 -17.09
N GLY A 124 0.52 -18.68 -16.57
CA GLY A 124 -0.48 -19.04 -15.57
C GLY A 124 0.01 -19.00 -14.12
N ILE A 125 -0.87 -19.42 -13.20
CA ILE A 125 -0.72 -19.24 -11.74
C ILE A 125 0.60 -19.77 -11.16
N ASP A 126 1.20 -20.80 -11.77
CA ASP A 126 2.45 -21.41 -11.31
C ASP A 126 3.63 -20.42 -11.31
N VAL A 127 3.58 -19.38 -12.15
CA VAL A 127 4.58 -18.30 -12.21
C VAL A 127 4.75 -17.63 -10.84
N ASN A 128 3.70 -17.49 -10.04
CA ASN A 128 3.77 -16.89 -8.72
C ASN A 128 4.78 -17.59 -7.80
N SER A 129 4.81 -18.92 -7.86
CA SER A 129 5.61 -19.79 -6.99
C SER A 129 7.02 -20.07 -7.51
N MET A 130 7.37 -19.57 -8.70
CA MET A 130 8.72 -19.72 -9.24
C MET A 130 9.77 -19.12 -8.30
N ASP A 131 10.99 -19.64 -8.33
CA ASP A 131 12.10 -19.04 -7.60
C ASP A 131 12.36 -17.62 -8.11
N PHE A 132 12.38 -16.65 -7.19
CA PHE A 132 12.53 -15.24 -7.53
C PHE A 132 13.85 -14.97 -8.26
N ASP A 133 14.96 -15.51 -7.76
CA ASP A 133 16.28 -15.23 -8.31
C ASP A 133 16.44 -15.88 -9.68
N GLN A 134 15.85 -17.06 -9.89
CA GLN A 134 15.78 -17.71 -11.19
C GLN A 134 14.95 -16.89 -12.18
N PHE A 135 13.77 -16.40 -11.78
CA PHE A 135 12.94 -15.53 -12.63
C PHE A 135 13.71 -14.27 -13.06
N VAL A 136 14.42 -13.63 -12.13
CA VAL A 136 15.26 -12.45 -12.44
C VAL A 136 16.40 -12.79 -13.41
N LYS A 137 17.07 -13.93 -13.23
CA LYS A 137 18.15 -14.37 -14.13
C LYS A 137 17.65 -14.67 -15.54
N ASP A 138 16.46 -15.25 -15.66
CA ASP A 138 15.86 -15.60 -16.95
C ASP A 138 15.30 -14.38 -17.69
N HIS A 139 15.02 -13.29 -16.96
CA HIS A 139 14.53 -12.03 -17.50
C HIS A 139 15.47 -10.86 -17.17
N PRO A 140 16.72 -10.84 -17.69
CA PRO A 140 17.71 -9.82 -17.33
C PRO A 140 17.39 -8.42 -17.89
N LYS A 141 16.36 -8.30 -18.73
CA LYS A 141 15.93 -7.04 -19.36
C LYS A 141 14.63 -6.48 -18.77
N MET A 142 14.13 -7.06 -17.68
CA MET A 142 12.92 -6.56 -17.03
C MET A 142 13.05 -5.07 -16.71
N GLN A 143 11.95 -4.37 -16.91
CA GLN A 143 11.87 -2.97 -16.56
C GLN A 143 11.34 -2.85 -15.13
N THR A 144 11.82 -1.85 -14.40
CA THR A 144 11.12 -1.38 -13.20
C THR A 144 9.74 -0.82 -13.58
N ILE A 145 8.96 -0.42 -12.58
CA ILE A 145 7.66 0.25 -12.77
C ILE A 145 7.79 1.39 -13.80
N SER A 146 7.02 1.30 -14.88
CA SER A 146 7.13 2.12 -16.08
C SER A 146 5.76 2.47 -16.67
N CYS A 147 5.74 3.02 -17.89
CA CYS A 147 4.52 3.40 -18.60
C CYS A 147 3.55 2.22 -18.75
N ALA A 148 4.07 1.02 -19.01
CA ALA A 148 3.26 -0.15 -19.33
C ALA A 148 2.44 -0.67 -18.13
N ASP A 149 2.84 -0.37 -16.90
CA ASP A 149 2.12 -0.78 -15.69
C ASP A 149 0.72 -0.16 -15.56
N CYS A 150 0.55 1.05 -16.11
CA CYS A 150 -0.71 1.81 -16.07
C CYS A 150 -1.32 2.06 -17.44
N HIS A 151 -0.55 1.96 -18.52
CA HIS A 151 -1.00 2.28 -19.88
C HIS A 151 -0.87 1.15 -20.90
N LEU A 152 -0.19 0.05 -20.55
CA LEU A 152 0.22 -0.99 -21.50
C LEU A 152 0.87 -0.36 -22.75
N ASP A 153 0.37 -0.69 -23.95
CA ASP A 153 0.76 -0.14 -25.24
C ASP A 153 -0.13 1.03 -25.70
N THR A 154 -1.01 1.51 -24.83
CA THR A 154 -1.97 2.60 -25.09
C THR A 154 -1.76 3.83 -24.19
N PRO A 155 -0.66 4.60 -24.35
CA PRO A 155 -0.43 5.83 -23.59
C PRO A 155 -1.66 6.75 -23.58
N GLY A 156 -2.00 7.27 -22.39
CA GLY A 156 -3.17 8.13 -22.18
C GLY A 156 -4.49 7.39 -21.93
N LYS A 157 -4.52 6.07 -22.02
CA LYS A 157 -5.63 5.23 -21.51
C LYS A 157 -5.17 4.47 -20.28
N ILE A 158 -5.94 4.54 -19.21
CA ILE A 158 -5.66 3.82 -17.98
C ILE A 158 -6.04 2.35 -18.14
N GLN A 159 -5.16 1.47 -17.67
CA GLN A 159 -5.34 0.03 -17.66
C GLN A 159 -5.07 -0.50 -16.25
N VAL A 160 -5.96 -1.38 -15.76
CA VAL A 160 -5.68 -2.21 -14.59
C VAL A 160 -5.03 -3.49 -15.12
N THR A 161 -3.73 -3.62 -14.90
CA THR A 161 -2.88 -4.70 -15.39
C THR A 161 -2.71 -5.81 -14.35
N ARG A 162 -2.98 -5.54 -13.06
CA ARG A 162 -2.78 -6.51 -11.98
C ARG A 162 -4.02 -7.35 -11.69
N ASP A 163 -3.90 -8.65 -11.89
CA ASP A 163 -5.02 -9.60 -11.72
C ASP A 163 -5.58 -9.63 -10.30
N HIS A 164 -4.75 -9.53 -9.27
CA HIS A 164 -5.20 -9.53 -7.88
C HIS A 164 -6.16 -8.39 -7.57
N PHE A 165 -5.93 -7.20 -8.14
CA PHE A 165 -6.81 -6.05 -7.97
C PHE A 165 -8.03 -6.12 -8.91
N LYS A 166 -7.84 -6.57 -10.15
CA LYS A 166 -8.94 -6.81 -11.10
C LYS A 166 -9.99 -7.79 -10.55
N LYS A 167 -9.55 -8.87 -9.89
CA LYS A 167 -10.44 -9.81 -9.21
C LYS A 167 -11.34 -9.12 -8.18
N GLN A 168 -10.85 -8.11 -7.46
CA GLN A 168 -11.67 -7.37 -6.50
C GLN A 168 -12.72 -6.48 -7.17
N ILE A 169 -12.41 -5.94 -8.34
CA ILE A 169 -13.39 -5.23 -9.18
C ILE A 169 -14.46 -6.19 -9.67
N ASP A 170 -14.06 -7.33 -10.22
CA ASP A 170 -14.97 -8.34 -10.79
C ASP A 170 -15.89 -8.96 -9.71
N GLN A 171 -15.39 -9.10 -8.48
CA GLN A 171 -16.16 -9.57 -7.33
C GLN A 171 -17.09 -8.50 -6.73
N GLY A 172 -16.96 -7.24 -7.16
CA GLY A 172 -17.75 -6.12 -6.65
C GLY A 172 -17.28 -5.59 -5.28
N ASN A 173 -16.12 -6.03 -4.79
CA ASN A 173 -15.52 -5.50 -3.56
C ASN A 173 -14.92 -4.11 -3.78
N VAL A 174 -14.43 -3.85 -5.00
CA VAL A 174 -13.98 -2.53 -5.45
C VAL A 174 -14.91 -2.03 -6.55
N ASN A 175 -15.41 -0.80 -6.42
CA ASN A 175 -16.25 -0.21 -7.47
C ASN A 175 -15.40 0.25 -8.67
N GLY A 176 -15.29 -0.59 -9.69
CA GLY A 176 -14.59 -0.27 -10.95
C GLY A 176 -15.27 0.78 -11.84
N ASN A 177 -16.54 1.13 -11.59
CA ASN A 177 -17.30 2.14 -12.34
C ASN A 177 -17.25 3.53 -11.70
N ASN A 178 -16.44 3.70 -10.64
CA ASN A 178 -16.30 4.98 -9.99
C ASN A 178 -15.71 6.01 -10.98
N THR A 179 -16.17 7.27 -10.94
CA THR A 179 -15.55 8.40 -11.68
C THR A 179 -14.09 8.65 -11.29
N LYS A 180 -13.59 7.88 -10.32
CA LYS A 180 -12.23 7.83 -9.78
C LYS A 180 -11.41 6.65 -10.33
N ALA A 181 -11.68 6.22 -11.57
CA ALA A 181 -10.89 5.19 -12.25
C ALA A 181 -9.37 5.48 -12.16
N ASP A 182 -9.01 6.75 -12.03
CA ASP A 182 -7.64 7.21 -11.85
C ASP A 182 -6.97 6.68 -10.56
N SER A 183 -7.70 6.57 -9.44
CA SER A 183 -7.17 5.95 -8.20
C SER A 183 -6.90 4.45 -8.36
N LEU A 184 -7.58 3.78 -9.32
CA LEU A 184 -7.41 2.34 -9.53
C LEU A 184 -6.00 2.00 -10.01
N THR A 185 -5.29 2.94 -10.65
CA THR A 185 -3.90 2.72 -11.09
C THR A 185 -2.94 2.50 -9.91
N CYS A 186 -3.07 3.31 -8.86
CA CYS A 186 -2.25 3.23 -7.65
C CYS A 186 -2.65 2.01 -6.80
N ALA A 187 -3.95 1.74 -6.70
CA ALA A 187 -4.54 0.64 -5.94
C ALA A 187 -4.17 -0.76 -6.46
N GLN A 188 -3.48 -0.86 -7.60
CA GLN A 188 -2.87 -2.10 -8.06
C GLN A 188 -1.73 -2.57 -7.14
N CYS A 189 -1.06 -1.66 -6.46
CA CYS A 189 0.18 -1.96 -5.72
C CYS A 189 0.18 -1.40 -4.29
N HIS A 190 -0.42 -0.23 -4.08
CA HIS A 190 -0.49 0.48 -2.80
C HIS A 190 -1.69 0.02 -1.97
N VAL A 191 -1.62 -1.25 -1.56
CA VAL A 191 -2.67 -2.02 -0.87
C VAL A 191 -2.07 -2.99 0.14
N GLU A 192 -2.87 -3.39 1.13
CA GLU A 192 -2.66 -4.57 1.96
C GLU A 192 -2.89 -5.84 1.13
N TYR A 193 -2.00 -6.81 1.31
CA TYR A 193 -2.09 -8.09 0.64
C TYR A 193 -1.46 -9.20 1.47
N TYR A 194 -1.80 -10.44 1.13
CA TYR A 194 -1.05 -11.61 1.57
C TYR A 194 -0.74 -12.51 0.38
N LEU A 195 0.16 -13.47 0.58
CA LEU A 195 0.46 -14.49 -0.41
C LEU A 195 -0.25 -15.79 -0.03
N ASP A 196 -0.97 -16.37 -0.99
CA ASP A 196 -1.56 -17.69 -0.82
C ASP A 196 -0.49 -18.72 -0.38
N PRO A 197 -0.70 -19.50 0.68
CA PRO A 197 0.33 -20.39 1.22
C PRO A 197 0.84 -21.43 0.23
N GLU A 198 0.00 -21.89 -0.69
CA GLU A 198 0.35 -22.95 -1.66
C GLU A 198 0.86 -22.36 -2.96
N THR A 199 0.07 -21.49 -3.59
CA THR A 199 0.31 -20.98 -4.95
C THR A 199 1.19 -19.74 -4.97
N LYS A 200 1.37 -19.06 -3.83
CA LYS A 200 2.03 -17.74 -3.71
C LYS A 200 1.35 -16.62 -4.48
N GLU A 201 0.10 -16.82 -4.92
CA GLU A 201 -0.71 -15.77 -5.53
C GLU A 201 -0.90 -14.59 -4.58
N VAL A 202 -0.82 -13.37 -5.10
CA VAL A 202 -1.14 -12.14 -4.34
C VAL A 202 -2.65 -12.03 -4.18
N ILE A 203 -3.12 -11.90 -2.94
CA ILE A 203 -4.55 -11.79 -2.62
C ILE A 203 -4.80 -10.57 -1.75
N LEU A 204 -5.87 -9.83 -2.06
CA LEU A 204 -6.34 -8.68 -1.27
C LEU A 204 -7.49 -9.12 -0.35
N PRO A 205 -7.42 -8.87 0.97
CA PRO A 205 -8.38 -9.39 1.96
C PRO A 205 -9.71 -8.59 2.01
N TYR A 206 -10.28 -8.21 0.86
CA TYR A 206 -11.38 -7.24 0.76
C TYR A 206 -12.79 -7.82 0.85
N LYS A 207 -12.94 -9.12 1.11
CA LYS A 207 -14.24 -9.81 1.14
C LYS A 207 -15.27 -9.11 2.03
N TYR A 208 -14.83 -8.52 3.15
CA TYR A 208 -15.71 -7.86 4.12
C TYR A 208 -15.66 -6.33 4.08
N GLY A 209 -14.60 -5.74 3.53
CA GLY A 209 -14.39 -4.30 3.50
C GLY A 209 -12.91 -3.94 3.56
N PHE A 210 -12.63 -2.65 3.77
CA PHE A 210 -11.28 -2.08 3.82
C PHE A 210 -10.83 -1.71 5.25
N GLU A 211 -11.67 -1.94 6.26
CA GLU A 211 -11.31 -1.65 7.64
C GLU A 211 -10.51 -2.79 8.26
N THR A 212 -9.68 -2.49 9.28
CA THR A 212 -8.84 -3.51 9.92
C THR A 212 -9.66 -4.65 10.54
N ASP A 213 -10.86 -4.35 11.07
CA ASP A 213 -11.78 -5.37 11.58
C ASP A 213 -12.34 -6.30 10.50
N ASP A 214 -12.59 -5.76 9.30
CA ASP A 214 -13.06 -6.55 8.16
C ASP A 214 -11.98 -7.52 7.69
N MET A 215 -10.73 -7.04 7.63
CA MET A 215 -9.56 -7.85 7.26
C MET A 215 -9.23 -8.88 8.34
N LEU A 216 -9.26 -8.52 9.62
CA LEU A 216 -9.06 -9.46 10.74
C LEU A 216 -10.11 -10.57 10.70
N LYS A 217 -11.38 -10.21 10.48
CA LYS A 217 -12.47 -11.19 10.29
C LYS A 217 -12.21 -12.11 9.12
N TYR A 218 -11.71 -11.58 7.99
CA TYR A 218 -11.34 -12.37 6.83
C TYR A 218 -10.22 -13.36 7.17
N TYR A 219 -9.10 -12.88 7.73
CA TYR A 219 -7.95 -13.71 8.07
C TYR A 219 -8.26 -14.77 9.12
N ASP A 220 -9.12 -14.46 10.10
CA ASP A 220 -9.58 -15.40 11.11
C ASP A 220 -10.50 -16.48 10.51
N GLU A 221 -11.35 -16.15 9.53
CA GLU A 221 -12.20 -17.11 8.84
C GLU A 221 -11.38 -18.18 8.10
N ILE A 222 -10.23 -17.80 7.55
CA ILE A 222 -9.36 -18.69 6.78
C ILE A 222 -8.20 -19.30 7.61
N ASP A 223 -8.16 -19.06 8.93
CA ASP A 223 -7.06 -19.44 9.85
C ASP A 223 -5.66 -19.08 9.30
N PHE A 224 -5.55 -17.91 8.67
CA PHE A 224 -4.30 -17.48 8.03
C PHE A 224 -3.34 -16.82 9.03
N ALA A 225 -2.05 -17.06 8.86
CA ALA A 225 -0.99 -16.34 9.55
C ALA A 225 0.23 -16.23 8.63
N ASP A 226 0.84 -15.05 8.61
CA ASP A 226 2.08 -14.82 7.88
C ASP A 226 3.25 -15.53 8.56
N TRP A 227 3.28 -15.49 9.90
CA TRP A 227 4.23 -16.24 10.72
C TRP A 227 3.71 -16.47 12.14
N GLU A 228 4.40 -17.34 12.88
CA GLU A 228 4.23 -17.47 14.33
C GLU A 228 5.35 -16.72 15.04
N HIS A 229 5.00 -15.81 15.93
CA HIS A 229 5.98 -15.03 16.69
C HIS A 229 6.75 -15.92 17.67
N PRO A 230 8.09 -16.06 17.54
CA PRO A 230 8.84 -17.13 18.20
C PRO A 230 8.83 -17.02 19.74
N GLN A 231 8.68 -15.81 20.29
CA GLN A 231 8.71 -15.61 21.75
C GLN A 231 7.33 -15.74 22.41
N THR A 232 6.24 -15.49 21.69
CA THR A 232 4.88 -15.47 22.25
C THR A 232 4.02 -16.62 21.76
N GLY A 233 4.41 -17.27 20.64
CA GLY A 233 3.62 -18.28 19.95
C GLY A 233 2.35 -17.73 19.30
N ALA A 234 2.20 -16.40 19.20
CA ALA A 234 1.06 -15.80 18.54
C ALA A 234 1.19 -16.00 17.02
N LYS A 235 0.11 -16.46 16.37
CA LYS A 235 -0.03 -16.47 14.91
C LYS A 235 -0.29 -15.04 14.44
N LEU A 236 0.70 -14.37 13.84
CA LEU A 236 0.61 -12.96 13.48
C LEU A 236 0.27 -12.72 12.01
N LEU A 237 -0.13 -11.49 11.72
CA LEU A 237 -0.38 -10.94 10.40
C LEU A 237 0.60 -9.78 10.18
N LYS A 238 1.10 -9.63 8.94
CA LYS A 238 1.88 -8.47 8.54
C LYS A 238 0.98 -7.58 7.70
N ALA A 239 0.79 -6.32 8.08
CA ALA A 239 0.18 -5.34 7.18
C ALA A 239 1.23 -4.81 6.17
N GLN A 240 0.84 -4.45 4.95
CA GLN A 240 1.68 -3.78 3.97
C GLN A 240 0.97 -2.59 3.36
N HIS A 241 1.66 -1.43 3.37
CA HIS A 241 1.34 -0.18 2.69
C HIS A 241 -0.13 -0.04 2.20
N PRO A 242 -1.09 0.11 3.14
CA PRO A 242 -2.52 0.10 2.83
C PRO A 242 -3.04 1.51 2.45
N GLU A 243 -2.37 2.18 1.52
CA GLU A 243 -2.73 3.57 1.18
C GLU A 243 -4.14 3.66 0.58
N TYR A 244 -4.52 2.72 -0.30
CA TYR A 244 -5.85 2.75 -0.92
C TYR A 244 -6.94 2.60 0.15
N GLU A 245 -6.84 1.58 0.99
CA GLU A 245 -7.79 1.25 2.05
C GLU A 245 -7.89 2.37 3.10
N THR A 246 -6.76 3.00 3.41
CA THR A 246 -6.70 4.14 4.32
C THR A 246 -7.39 5.37 3.71
N MET A 247 -7.11 5.67 2.44
CA MET A 247 -7.72 6.77 1.70
C MET A 247 -9.24 6.61 1.54
N MET A 248 -9.73 5.38 1.33
CA MET A 248 -11.17 5.12 1.20
C MET A 248 -11.93 5.51 2.47
N GLY A 249 -13.00 6.29 2.29
CA GLY A 249 -13.80 6.85 3.39
C GLY A 249 -13.20 8.09 4.07
N SER A 250 -12.06 8.61 3.58
CA SER A 250 -11.47 9.85 4.08
C SER A 250 -12.28 11.09 3.67
N VAL A 251 -11.88 12.26 4.20
CA VAL A 251 -12.44 13.55 3.76
C VAL A 251 -12.13 13.85 2.29
N HIS A 252 -10.96 13.45 1.80
CA HIS A 252 -10.57 13.67 0.40
C HIS A 252 -11.31 12.71 -0.53
N ASP A 253 -11.46 11.44 -0.14
CA ASP A 253 -12.28 10.48 -0.87
C ASP A 253 -13.75 10.93 -0.90
N SER A 254 -14.30 11.36 0.24
CA SER A 254 -15.67 11.90 0.32
C SER A 254 -15.86 13.15 -0.54
N ALA A 255 -14.81 13.96 -0.72
CA ALA A 255 -14.81 15.13 -1.61
C ALA A 255 -14.66 14.79 -3.09
N GLY A 256 -14.50 13.51 -3.44
CA GLY A 256 -14.39 13.05 -4.83
C GLY A 256 -12.96 13.01 -5.37
N LEU A 257 -11.94 13.26 -4.54
CA LEU A 257 -10.54 13.28 -4.97
C LEU A 257 -9.95 11.88 -5.11
N SER A 258 -8.91 11.81 -5.92
CA SER A 258 -8.14 10.62 -6.26
C SER A 258 -6.65 10.81 -5.95
N CYS A 259 -5.88 9.73 -6.00
CA CYS A 259 -4.43 9.77 -5.78
C CYS A 259 -3.74 10.78 -6.74
N ILE A 260 -4.21 10.83 -7.98
CA ILE A 260 -3.59 11.65 -9.03
C ILE A 260 -3.81 13.14 -8.85
N ASP A 261 -4.82 13.56 -8.08
CA ASP A 261 -5.08 14.98 -7.83
C ASP A 261 -3.99 15.61 -6.96
N CYS A 262 -3.32 14.79 -6.12
CA CYS A 262 -2.23 15.22 -5.25
C CYS A 262 -0.86 14.79 -5.76
N HIS A 263 -0.73 13.55 -6.25
CA HIS A 263 0.57 12.97 -6.62
C HIS A 263 0.91 13.06 -8.11
N MET A 264 -0.06 13.44 -8.96
CA MET A 264 0.14 13.69 -10.40
C MET A 264 -0.56 14.97 -10.84
N PRO A 265 -0.26 16.12 -10.20
CA PRO A 265 -0.90 17.38 -10.53
C PRO A 265 -0.62 17.79 -11.97
N VAL A 266 -1.45 18.69 -12.48
CA VAL A 266 -1.28 19.24 -13.83
C VAL A 266 -0.25 20.38 -13.80
N PHE A 267 0.74 20.29 -14.67
CA PHE A 267 1.72 21.34 -14.96
C PHE A 267 1.52 21.89 -16.38
N GLU A 268 2.12 23.03 -16.66
CA GLU A 268 2.11 23.69 -17.97
C GLU A 268 3.55 23.96 -18.40
N ASN A 269 3.93 23.53 -19.61
CA ASN A 269 5.28 23.75 -20.13
C ASN A 269 5.44 25.16 -20.74
N GLU A 270 6.65 25.52 -21.18
CA GLU A 270 6.93 26.85 -21.76
C GLU A 270 6.11 27.18 -23.03
N LYS A 271 5.51 26.17 -23.67
CA LYS A 271 4.64 26.32 -24.85
C LYS A 271 3.16 26.49 -24.48
N GLY A 272 2.82 26.47 -23.19
CA GLY A 272 1.44 26.52 -22.71
C GLY A 272 0.70 25.17 -22.79
N GLU A 273 1.41 24.07 -23.02
CA GLU A 273 0.82 22.73 -23.11
C GLU A 273 0.72 22.12 -21.71
N LYS A 274 -0.45 21.59 -21.37
CA LYS A 274 -0.72 20.99 -20.05
C LYS A 274 -0.44 19.49 -20.06
N PHE A 275 0.20 19.01 -19.00
CA PHE A 275 0.50 17.58 -18.80
C PHE A 275 0.38 17.21 -17.32
N ARG A 276 0.16 15.93 -17.02
CA ARG A 276 0.18 15.42 -15.65
C ARG A 276 1.58 14.99 -15.27
N SER A 277 2.08 15.47 -14.14
CA SER A 277 3.36 15.04 -13.59
C SER A 277 3.37 13.54 -13.36
N HIS A 278 4.46 12.87 -13.73
CA HIS A 278 4.76 11.48 -13.38
C HIS A 278 5.87 11.39 -12.33
N HIS A 279 6.13 12.48 -11.59
CA HIS A 279 6.99 12.46 -10.41
C HIS A 279 6.15 12.07 -9.18
N TRP A 280 6.06 10.76 -8.93
CA TRP A 280 5.31 10.20 -7.81
C TRP A 280 6.12 10.27 -6.53
N THR A 281 5.93 11.36 -5.80
CA THR A 281 6.70 11.67 -4.60
C THR A 281 5.81 12.36 -3.57
N SER A 282 6.37 12.71 -2.41
CA SER A 282 5.66 13.51 -1.42
C SER A 282 5.24 14.86 -2.00
N PRO A 283 3.95 15.24 -1.96
CA PRO A 283 3.49 16.53 -2.46
C PRO A 283 4.17 17.72 -1.80
N LEU A 284 4.68 17.53 -0.57
CA LEU A 284 5.31 18.58 0.24
C LEU A 284 6.71 18.97 -0.24
N LYS A 285 7.34 18.21 -1.15
CA LYS A 285 8.69 18.49 -1.66
C LYS A 285 8.77 19.73 -2.55
N SER A 286 7.66 20.13 -3.17
CA SER A 286 7.64 21.23 -4.13
C SER A 286 6.49 22.18 -3.85
N LYS A 287 6.83 23.45 -3.65
CA LYS A 287 5.84 24.54 -3.57
C LYS A 287 4.98 24.60 -4.83
N GLU A 288 5.57 24.31 -5.99
CA GLU A 288 4.82 24.27 -7.24
C GLU A 288 3.84 23.10 -7.28
N ASN A 289 4.22 21.93 -6.74
CA ASN A 289 3.30 20.81 -6.59
C ASN A 289 2.14 21.19 -5.66
N ILE A 290 2.42 21.77 -4.49
CA ILE A 290 1.39 22.24 -3.54
C ILE A 290 0.44 23.25 -4.21
N LYS A 291 0.99 24.17 -4.99
CA LYS A 291 0.20 25.14 -5.75
C LYS A 291 -0.73 24.48 -6.77
N ASN A 292 -0.23 23.47 -7.48
CA ASN A 292 -0.97 22.78 -8.55
C ASN A 292 -1.87 21.63 -8.04
N SER A 293 -1.74 21.23 -6.77
CA SER A 293 -2.60 20.24 -6.11
C SER A 293 -3.45 20.90 -5.02
N CYS A 294 -2.88 21.12 -3.83
CA CYS A 294 -3.59 21.55 -2.62
C CYS A 294 -4.27 22.92 -2.79
N LEU A 295 -3.58 23.91 -3.35
CA LEU A 295 -4.09 25.29 -3.38
C LEU A 295 -5.23 25.51 -4.38
N SER A 296 -5.51 24.54 -5.25
CA SER A 296 -6.70 24.55 -6.11
C SER A 296 -8.00 24.53 -5.29
N CYS A 297 -8.00 23.83 -4.14
CA CYS A 297 -9.13 23.76 -3.21
C CYS A 297 -8.91 24.60 -1.94
N HIS A 298 -7.66 24.84 -1.55
CA HIS A 298 -7.27 25.56 -0.34
C HIS A 298 -6.71 26.95 -0.64
N ALA A 299 -7.35 27.70 -1.54
CA ALA A 299 -6.87 28.99 -2.06
C ALA A 299 -6.61 30.08 -0.99
N GLY A 300 -7.10 29.91 0.24
CA GLY A 300 -6.85 30.82 1.36
C GLY A 300 -5.56 30.57 2.14
N LYS A 301 -4.75 29.58 1.74
CA LYS A 301 -3.45 29.24 2.35
C LYS A 301 -2.31 29.51 1.37
N SER A 302 -1.16 29.91 1.90
CA SER A 302 0.13 29.84 1.21
C SER A 302 0.65 28.40 1.17
N GLU A 303 1.67 28.15 0.35
CA GLU A 303 2.34 26.86 0.27
C GLU A 303 2.97 26.47 1.62
N ASP A 304 3.56 27.42 2.34
CA ASP A 304 4.19 27.16 3.64
C ASP A 304 3.14 26.87 4.73
N GLU A 305 2.00 27.57 4.72
CA GLU A 305 0.88 27.27 5.62
C GLU A 305 0.25 25.90 5.32
N MET A 306 0.27 25.48 4.06
CA MET A 306 -0.17 24.14 3.67
C MET A 306 0.79 23.07 4.19
N ILE A 307 2.10 23.24 3.99
CA ILE A 307 3.12 22.32 4.51
C ILE A 307 2.99 22.20 6.03
N ALA A 308 2.95 23.32 6.74
CA ALA A 308 2.85 23.33 8.20
C ALA A 308 1.60 22.61 8.70
N TRP A 309 0.47 22.78 8.00
CA TRP A 309 -0.78 22.11 8.37
C TRP A 309 -0.74 20.60 8.12
N VAL A 310 -0.20 20.15 6.98
CA VAL A 310 -0.02 18.71 6.70
C VAL A 310 0.93 18.10 7.74
N GLU A 311 2.06 18.75 8.02
CA GLU A 311 3.01 18.28 9.02
C GLU A 311 2.44 18.25 10.44
N GLU A 312 1.50 19.14 10.78
CA GLU A 312 0.82 19.13 12.08
C GLU A 312 -0.06 17.86 12.22
N VAL A 313 -0.81 17.52 11.17
CA VAL A 313 -1.62 16.30 11.14
C VAL A 313 -0.73 15.06 11.21
N GLN A 314 0.34 15.02 10.40
CA GLN A 314 1.30 13.92 10.38
C GLN A 314 1.98 13.75 11.74
N LYS A 315 2.39 14.86 12.38
CA LYS A 315 3.00 14.81 13.71
C LYS A 315 2.05 14.16 14.74
N GLY A 316 0.77 14.52 14.72
CA GLY A 316 -0.21 13.97 15.67
C GLY A 316 -0.34 12.44 15.54
N VAL A 317 -0.36 11.94 14.30
CA VAL A 317 -0.41 10.49 14.04
C VAL A 317 0.92 9.83 14.38
N TYR A 318 2.05 10.40 13.94
CA TYR A 318 3.39 9.89 14.23
C TYR A 318 3.66 9.75 15.74
N ASP A 319 3.35 10.79 16.53
CA ASP A 319 3.53 10.76 17.98
C ASP A 319 2.68 9.64 18.60
N ARG A 320 1.41 9.53 18.18
CA ARG A 320 0.48 8.51 18.69
C ARG A 320 0.91 7.09 18.30
N THR A 321 1.39 6.89 17.07
CA THR A 321 1.87 5.59 16.60
C THR A 321 3.07 5.12 17.43
N ASN A 322 3.98 6.02 17.80
CA ASN A 322 5.12 5.70 18.67
C ASN A 322 4.69 5.44 20.12
N GLU A 323 3.75 6.22 20.68
CA GLU A 323 3.19 5.97 22.02
C GLU A 323 2.56 4.58 22.13
N VAL A 324 1.68 4.23 21.17
CA VAL A 324 1.03 2.91 21.13
C VAL A 324 2.05 1.80 20.88
N SER A 325 3.10 2.07 20.10
CA SER A 325 4.22 1.13 19.93
C SER A 325 4.86 0.81 21.28
N ASP A 326 5.22 1.79 22.10
CA ASP A 326 5.90 1.51 23.37
C ASP A 326 5.05 0.66 24.34
N GLU A 327 3.73 0.90 24.40
CA GLU A 327 2.82 0.07 25.21
C GLU A 327 2.63 -1.34 24.61
N LEU A 328 2.49 -1.46 23.28
CA LEU A 328 2.41 -2.75 22.60
C LEU A 328 3.69 -3.58 22.86
N LYS A 329 4.86 -2.95 22.75
CA LYS A 329 6.15 -3.59 23.05
C LYS A 329 6.20 -4.16 24.46
N LYS A 330 5.80 -3.36 25.45
CA LYS A 330 5.75 -3.78 26.85
C LYS A 330 4.83 -4.99 27.04
N PHE A 331 3.66 -4.98 26.40
CA PHE A 331 2.74 -6.11 26.42
C PHE A 331 3.35 -7.37 25.79
N VAL A 332 3.96 -7.26 24.61
CA VAL A 332 4.60 -8.39 23.91
C VAL A 332 5.73 -8.99 24.75
N ASP A 333 6.57 -8.16 25.38
CA ASP A 333 7.66 -8.62 26.23
C ASP A 333 7.16 -9.36 27.48
N LEU A 334 6.11 -8.85 28.12
CA LEU A 334 5.49 -9.51 29.28
C LEU A 334 4.84 -10.83 28.86
N LEU A 335 4.10 -10.86 27.75
CA LEU A 335 3.55 -12.08 27.20
C LEU A 335 4.64 -13.11 26.93
N ALA A 336 5.73 -12.72 26.27
CA ALA A 336 6.87 -13.59 25.98
C ALA A 336 7.48 -14.17 27.27
N LYS A 337 7.63 -13.35 28.32
CA LYS A 337 8.14 -13.79 29.63
C LYS A 337 7.27 -14.89 30.23
N HIS A 338 5.95 -14.72 30.24
CA HIS A 338 5.02 -15.70 30.81
C HIS A 338 4.88 -16.96 29.94
N VAL A 339 4.87 -16.82 28.62
CA VAL A 339 4.92 -17.97 27.69
C VAL A 339 6.17 -18.83 27.93
N LYS A 340 7.32 -18.19 28.16
CA LYS A 340 8.58 -18.88 28.50
C LYS A 340 8.54 -19.56 29.87
N ALA A 341 7.88 -18.93 30.86
CA ALA A 341 7.72 -19.50 32.20
C ALA A 341 6.75 -20.70 32.22
N GLY A 342 5.82 -20.77 31.25
CA GLY A 342 4.82 -21.82 31.18
C GLY A 342 3.77 -21.73 32.30
N ASP A 343 3.54 -20.53 32.82
CA ASP A 343 2.67 -20.26 33.98
C ASP A 343 1.26 -19.80 33.60
N LEU A 344 1.03 -19.44 32.33
CA LEU A 344 -0.29 -19.08 31.80
C LEU A 344 -1.21 -20.29 31.72
N SER A 345 -2.48 -20.11 32.11
CA SER A 345 -3.53 -21.07 31.74
C SER A 345 -3.71 -21.11 30.21
N ASP A 346 -4.10 -22.27 29.65
CA ASP A 346 -4.33 -22.41 28.20
C ASP A 346 -5.31 -21.35 27.65
N LYS A 347 -6.35 -21.05 28.44
CA LYS A 347 -7.35 -20.03 28.09
C LYS A 347 -6.75 -18.63 28.02
N ASP A 348 -6.03 -18.20 29.07
CA ASP A 348 -5.46 -16.85 29.08
C ASP A 348 -4.33 -16.73 28.06
N LYS A 349 -3.53 -17.78 27.84
CA LYS A 349 -2.50 -17.82 26.78
C LYS A 349 -3.12 -17.59 25.40
N ALA A 350 -4.19 -18.32 25.07
CA ALA A 350 -4.85 -18.18 23.77
C ALA A 350 -5.43 -16.76 23.58
N GLU A 351 -6.06 -16.20 24.62
CA GLU A 351 -6.60 -14.84 24.57
C GLU A 351 -5.50 -13.79 24.41
N LEU A 352 -4.39 -13.91 25.15
CA LEU A 352 -3.25 -13.00 25.04
C LEU A 352 -2.59 -13.05 23.66
N GLN A 353 -2.47 -14.25 23.07
CA GLN A 353 -1.95 -14.41 21.71
C GLN A 353 -2.88 -13.80 20.66
N LYS A 354 -4.20 -13.89 20.86
CA LYS A 354 -5.18 -13.21 20.00
C LYS A 354 -5.09 -11.69 20.13
N ILE A 355 -4.98 -11.18 21.35
CA ILE A 355 -4.76 -9.74 21.61
C ILE A 355 -3.49 -9.26 20.89
N HIS A 356 -2.38 -10.00 21.01
CA HIS A 356 -1.14 -9.68 20.31
C HIS A 356 -1.36 -9.59 18.80
N ARG A 357 -1.98 -10.60 18.20
CA ARG A 357 -2.31 -10.63 16.77
C ARG A 357 -3.13 -9.41 16.32
N HIS A 358 -4.22 -9.09 17.02
CA HIS A 358 -5.14 -8.03 16.61
C HIS A 358 -4.55 -6.64 16.86
N ALA A 359 -3.94 -6.42 18.03
CA ALA A 359 -3.35 -5.14 18.39
C ALA A 359 -2.18 -4.80 17.46
N GLN A 360 -1.30 -5.78 17.19
CA GLN A 360 -0.19 -5.55 16.27
C GLN A 360 -0.69 -5.30 14.85
N PHE A 361 -1.67 -6.05 14.33
CA PHE A 361 -2.18 -5.80 12.97
C PHE A 361 -2.76 -4.38 12.83
N LYS A 362 -3.57 -3.92 13.80
CA LYS A 362 -4.14 -2.57 13.79
C LYS A 362 -3.08 -1.48 13.86
N TRP A 363 -2.06 -1.65 14.71
CA TRP A 363 -0.93 -0.74 14.81
C TRP A 363 -0.09 -0.74 13.52
N ASP A 364 0.24 -1.94 13.01
CA ASP A 364 1.07 -2.14 11.82
C ASP A 364 0.41 -1.52 10.59
N PHE A 365 -0.92 -1.65 10.47
CA PHE A 365 -1.72 -1.05 9.38
C PHE A 365 -1.56 0.47 9.27
N VAL A 366 -1.38 1.16 10.40
CA VAL A 366 -1.10 2.62 10.42
C VAL A 366 0.39 2.87 10.19
N TRP A 367 1.26 2.09 10.82
CA TRP A 367 2.71 2.25 10.74
C TRP A 367 3.27 2.07 9.33
N VAL A 368 2.75 1.12 8.55
CA VAL A 368 3.25 0.83 7.20
C VAL A 368 2.67 1.71 6.10
N GLU A 369 1.67 2.54 6.44
CA GLU A 369 1.01 3.44 5.52
C GLU A 369 1.84 4.72 5.32
N ASN A 370 2.12 5.08 4.07
CA ASN A 370 3.14 6.08 3.74
C ASN A 370 2.67 7.54 3.83
N GLY A 371 1.37 7.78 4.09
CA GLY A 371 0.81 9.12 4.25
C GLY A 371 1.06 9.72 5.64
N GLU A 372 1.56 8.93 6.58
CA GLU A 372 1.67 9.28 8.02
C GLU A 372 0.32 9.81 8.52
N GLY A 373 -0.75 9.08 8.17
CA GLY A 373 -2.13 9.41 8.52
C GLY A 373 -2.74 10.62 7.82
N PHE A 374 -2.04 11.37 6.96
CA PHE A 374 -2.67 12.48 6.24
C PHE A 374 -3.78 12.02 5.28
N HIS A 375 -3.66 10.83 4.69
CA HIS A 375 -4.70 10.26 3.85
C HIS A 375 -6.01 10.07 4.62
N ASN A 376 -5.96 9.65 5.89
CA ASN A 376 -7.13 9.55 6.76
C ASN A 376 -6.78 9.55 8.26
N SER A 377 -6.57 10.74 8.82
CA SER A 377 -6.09 10.89 10.21
C SER A 377 -7.08 10.34 11.23
N LYS A 378 -8.39 10.47 10.97
CA LYS A 378 -9.43 9.90 11.83
C LYS A 378 -9.32 8.38 11.91
N LYS A 379 -9.17 7.70 10.77
CA LYS A 379 -9.02 6.25 10.70
C LYS A 379 -7.71 5.79 11.36
N ALA A 380 -6.62 6.51 11.12
CA ALA A 380 -5.33 6.24 11.76
C ALA A 380 -5.44 6.28 13.29
N HIS A 381 -6.00 7.35 13.87
CA HIS A 381 -6.22 7.44 15.31
C HIS A 381 -7.16 6.36 15.84
N GLN A 382 -8.24 6.03 15.12
CA GLN A 382 -9.15 4.97 15.51
C GLN A 382 -8.43 3.61 15.63
N ASN A 383 -7.64 3.22 14.63
CA ASN A 383 -6.88 1.96 14.67
C ASN A 383 -5.87 1.94 15.83
N LEU A 384 -5.20 3.06 16.09
CA LEU A 384 -4.24 3.19 17.19
C LEU A 384 -4.91 3.09 18.57
N ASP A 385 -6.07 3.73 18.74
CA ASP A 385 -6.83 3.68 19.99
C ASP A 385 -7.40 2.28 20.27
N GLU A 386 -7.89 1.60 19.24
CA GLU A 386 -8.35 0.21 19.34
C GLU A 386 -7.19 -0.76 19.63
N ALA A 387 -6.03 -0.56 19.02
CA ALA A 387 -4.82 -1.35 19.32
C ALA A 387 -4.39 -1.16 20.78
N GLU A 388 -4.38 0.08 21.28
CA GLU A 388 -4.02 0.39 22.66
C GLU A 388 -5.03 -0.21 23.66
N GLU A 389 -6.33 -0.17 23.36
CA GLU A 389 -7.36 -0.77 24.20
C GLU A 389 -7.18 -2.29 24.32
N LEU A 390 -6.88 -2.97 23.21
CA LEU A 390 -6.54 -4.40 23.21
C LEU A 390 -5.29 -4.67 24.07
N VAL A 391 -4.24 -3.85 23.93
CA VAL A 391 -3.02 -3.94 24.74
C VAL A 391 -3.33 -3.79 26.23
N LYS A 392 -4.16 -2.81 26.61
CA LYS A 392 -4.60 -2.60 28.00
C LYS A 392 -5.35 -3.80 28.56
N GLN A 393 -6.23 -4.42 27.77
CA GLN A 393 -6.93 -5.65 28.14
C GLN A 393 -5.94 -6.81 28.37
N GLY A 394 -4.96 -6.96 27.48
CA GLY A 394 -3.91 -7.97 27.61
C GLY A 394 -3.05 -7.79 28.86
N LEU A 395 -2.65 -6.56 29.16
CA LEU A 395 -1.93 -6.22 30.39
C LEU A 395 -2.75 -6.52 31.65
N GLU A 396 -4.06 -6.27 31.64
CA GLU A 396 -4.94 -6.61 32.77
C GLU A 396 -5.03 -8.12 33.00
N ILE A 397 -5.05 -8.93 31.93
CA ILE A 397 -5.00 -10.39 32.06
C ILE A 397 -3.68 -10.83 32.69
N LEU A 398 -2.56 -10.23 32.28
CA LEU A 398 -1.22 -10.57 32.77
C LEU A 398 -1.02 -10.24 34.25
N LYS A 399 -1.71 -9.24 34.81
CA LYS A 399 -1.66 -8.93 36.27
C LYS A 399 -2.07 -10.09 37.17
N LYS A 400 -2.81 -11.08 36.66
CA LYS A 400 -3.16 -12.30 37.41
C LYS A 400 -1.94 -13.20 37.70
N TYR A 401 -0.84 -12.97 36.99
CA TYR A 401 0.38 -13.78 36.99
C TYR A 401 1.61 -13.01 37.54
N GLU A 402 1.40 -11.78 38.03
CA GLU A 402 2.38 -11.02 38.82
C GLU A 402 2.41 -11.51 40.28
#